data_AF-A0A1B7SL45-F1
#
_entry.id   AF-A0A1B7SL45-F1
#
_cell.length_a   1.000
_cell.length_b   1.000
_cell.length_c   1.000
_cell.angle_alpha   90.00
_cell.angle_beta   90.00
_cell.angle_gamma   90.00
#
_symmetry.space_group_name_H-M   'P 1'
#
loop_
_entity.id
_entity.type
_entity.pdbx_description
1 polymer ?
#
loop_
_entity_poly.entity_id
_entity_poly.type
_entity_poly.pdbx_seq_one_letter_code
_entity_poly.pdbx_strand_id
1 'polypeptide(L)'
;MDSDEDSSSITSLSERVENAKSAKKQPWKKLLWYKQDYEDNYTDASFLSQLKRNSTVINYSYWKLLSDFTLIVLHLSIIMLVILVFYGIYRLNWNPLVPALLSSSLTALGFTVYVITLKIRRNRELIHLQKLKIEQLTRPTRYSKFNSSKSHPSSRSPSPFPHNLELTAKESTMDLERYLREPNSPDLFNTLKSSILILLTLLTFSPVLKSLTNSTASDSIWALSTWLCLLNVLFNDYSIDFSHTNRQSESSNFELQTSNSNLSKNISLSNAIVLASRLNSNLSAFCFIVFSIEVSGLFPVFNNFTRRCQFWAFHWFQVIAITTAVDFAVYKIFGVGWFLLWIGLQFWIMVIGPWHFIMLQKYKDELQGPWDPAKPIFKTIQRE
;
A
#
# COMPACT_ATOMS: atom_id res chain seq x y z
N MET A 1 -45.64 73.77 -23.47
CA MET A 1 -45.94 72.75 -24.49
C MET A 1 -44.70 71.85 -24.58
N ASP A 2 -44.40 71.18 -23.46
CA ASP A 2 -43.05 70.74 -23.10
C ASP A 2 -43.17 69.50 -22.18
N SER A 3 -43.54 68.35 -22.75
CA SER A 3 -43.85 67.14 -21.96
C SER A 3 -43.46 65.81 -22.62
N ASP A 4 -43.01 65.81 -23.88
CA ASP A 4 -42.95 64.59 -24.70
C ASP A 4 -41.52 64.13 -25.07
N GLU A 5 -40.50 65.00 -24.98
CA GLU A 5 -39.12 64.65 -25.35
C GLU A 5 -38.38 63.81 -24.29
N ASP A 6 -38.63 64.03 -22.99
CA ASP A 6 -37.96 63.27 -21.91
C ASP A 6 -38.42 61.81 -21.85
N SER A 7 -39.70 61.54 -22.17
CA SER A 7 -40.25 60.18 -22.14
C SER A 7 -39.55 59.25 -23.14
N SER A 8 -39.36 59.72 -24.38
CA SER A 8 -38.63 58.99 -25.43
C SER A 8 -37.13 58.86 -25.15
N SER A 9 -36.55 59.83 -24.45
CA SER A 9 -35.16 59.80 -23.99
C SER A 9 -34.95 58.75 -22.89
N ILE A 10 -35.88 58.63 -21.95
CA ILE A 10 -35.82 57.63 -20.88
C ILE A 10 -36.08 56.22 -21.42
N THR A 11 -37.06 56.00 -22.30
CA THR A 11 -37.30 54.67 -22.90
C THR A 11 -36.14 54.21 -23.78
N SER A 12 -35.56 55.09 -24.61
CA SER A 12 -34.39 54.75 -25.42
C SER A 12 -33.12 54.55 -24.58
N LEU A 13 -33.02 55.13 -23.38
CA LEU A 13 -31.97 54.83 -22.42
C LEU A 13 -32.21 53.49 -21.69
N SER A 14 -33.43 53.16 -21.26
CA SER A 14 -33.71 51.84 -20.67
C SER A 14 -33.51 50.73 -21.70
N GLU A 15 -33.99 50.92 -22.93
CA GLU A 15 -33.81 49.99 -24.04
C GLU A 15 -32.34 49.87 -24.45
N ARG A 16 -31.54 50.94 -24.39
CA ARG A 16 -30.07 50.85 -24.54
C ARG A 16 -29.39 50.13 -23.38
N VAL A 17 -29.86 50.29 -22.14
CA VAL A 17 -29.30 49.60 -20.96
C VAL A 17 -29.66 48.11 -20.95
N GLU A 18 -30.83 47.73 -21.44
CA GLU A 18 -31.21 46.31 -21.64
C GLU A 18 -30.46 45.69 -22.82
N ASN A 19 -30.35 46.39 -23.96
CA ASN A 19 -29.52 45.92 -25.07
C ASN A 19 -28.02 45.83 -24.70
N ALA A 20 -27.50 46.74 -23.88
CA ALA A 20 -26.13 46.67 -23.37
C ALA A 20 -25.89 45.50 -22.40
N LYS A 21 -26.93 44.99 -21.72
CA LYS A 21 -26.85 43.74 -20.94
C LYS A 21 -26.80 42.49 -21.82
N SER A 22 -27.07 42.60 -23.12
CA SER A 22 -26.90 41.52 -24.11
C SER A 22 -25.45 41.41 -24.65
N ALA A 23 -24.47 41.87 -23.86
CA ALA A 23 -23.08 41.46 -24.04
C ALA A 23 -23.00 39.93 -23.87
N LYS A 24 -22.88 39.20 -24.99
CA LYS A 24 -22.83 37.72 -25.01
C LYS A 24 -21.77 37.22 -24.04
N LYS A 25 -22.22 36.68 -22.89
CA LYS A 25 -21.34 36.01 -21.93
C LYS A 25 -20.52 34.95 -22.67
N GLN A 26 -19.21 34.96 -22.44
CA GLN A 26 -18.33 33.92 -22.96
C GLN A 26 -18.87 32.55 -22.49
N PRO A 27 -19.07 31.56 -23.37
CA PRO A 27 -19.67 30.29 -22.97
C PRO A 27 -18.84 29.66 -21.84
N TRP A 28 -19.54 29.13 -20.85
CA TRP A 28 -18.97 28.46 -19.69
C TRP A 28 -17.97 27.36 -20.08
N LYS A 29 -16.87 27.22 -19.33
CA LYS A 29 -15.75 26.32 -19.67
C LYS A 29 -15.43 25.40 -18.51
N LYS A 30 -15.28 24.12 -18.83
CA LYS A 30 -15.20 23.03 -17.86
C LYS A 30 -13.80 22.83 -17.22
N LEU A 31 -13.13 23.94 -16.91
CA LEU A 31 -11.76 24.01 -16.42
C LEU A 31 -11.75 24.27 -14.91
N LEU A 32 -11.26 23.30 -14.13
CA LEU A 32 -11.12 23.45 -12.69
C LEU A 32 -10.17 24.62 -12.36
N TRP A 33 -10.57 25.49 -11.42
CA TRP A 33 -9.85 26.70 -10.99
C TRP A 33 -9.67 27.82 -12.05
N TYR A 34 -10.36 27.74 -13.19
CA TYR A 34 -10.37 28.84 -14.18
C TYR A 34 -11.44 29.88 -13.82
N LYS A 35 -11.05 31.14 -13.60
CA LYS A 35 -11.99 32.22 -13.26
C LYS A 35 -12.86 32.61 -14.46
N GLN A 36 -14.17 32.69 -14.27
CA GLN A 36 -15.17 33.04 -15.30
C GLN A 36 -16.28 33.94 -14.75
N ASP A 37 -17.08 34.54 -15.64
CA ASP A 37 -18.19 35.47 -15.30
C ASP A 37 -19.51 34.74 -14.97
N TYR A 38 -19.39 33.69 -14.16
CA TYR A 38 -20.44 32.80 -13.68
C TYR A 38 -20.30 32.62 -12.16
N GLU A 39 -21.41 32.32 -11.48
CA GLU A 39 -21.46 32.13 -10.03
C GLU A 39 -20.79 30.79 -9.63
N ASP A 40 -20.22 30.71 -8.41
CA ASP A 40 -19.45 29.53 -7.97
C ASP A 40 -20.29 28.23 -7.86
N ASN A 41 -21.62 28.37 -7.80
CA ASN A 41 -22.60 27.28 -7.82
C ASN A 41 -23.18 27.00 -9.23
N TYR A 42 -22.79 27.76 -10.25
CA TYR A 42 -23.33 27.62 -11.60
C TYR A 42 -22.97 26.28 -12.23
N THR A 43 -24.00 25.51 -12.60
CA THR A 43 -23.87 24.25 -13.32
C THR A 43 -24.48 24.41 -14.71
N ASP A 44 -23.69 24.20 -15.76
CA ASP A 44 -24.16 24.27 -17.14
C ASP A 44 -25.20 23.17 -17.47
N ALA A 45 -26.16 23.49 -18.34
CA ALA A 45 -27.23 22.58 -18.73
C ALA A 45 -26.74 21.29 -19.41
N SER A 46 -25.56 21.30 -20.04
CA SER A 46 -24.97 20.09 -20.64
C SER A 46 -24.16 19.24 -19.64
N PHE A 47 -24.07 19.63 -18.37
CA PHE A 47 -23.31 18.89 -17.35
C PHE A 47 -23.70 17.41 -17.23
N LEU A 48 -25.01 17.12 -17.22
CA LEU A 48 -25.51 15.75 -17.06
C LEU A 48 -25.33 14.90 -18.33
N SER A 49 -25.44 15.48 -19.53
CA SER A 49 -25.22 14.75 -20.79
C SER A 49 -23.75 14.47 -21.08
N GLN A 50 -22.83 15.19 -20.42
CA GLN A 50 -21.39 14.93 -20.48
C GLN A 50 -20.91 13.85 -19.47
N LEU A 51 -21.73 13.40 -18.52
CA LEU A 51 -21.33 12.40 -17.51
C LEU A 51 -20.91 11.08 -18.16
N LYS A 52 -19.63 10.73 -18.01
CA LYS A 52 -19.10 9.46 -18.53
C LYS A 52 -19.37 8.35 -17.52
N ARG A 53 -20.14 7.33 -17.92
CA ARG A 53 -20.24 6.07 -17.17
C ARG A 53 -19.07 5.18 -17.54
N ASN A 54 -18.47 4.55 -16.53
CA ASN A 54 -17.54 3.42 -16.66
C ASN A 54 -16.25 3.67 -17.47
N SER A 55 -15.88 4.94 -17.68
CA SER A 55 -14.68 5.36 -18.43
C SER A 55 -13.33 5.04 -17.75
N THR A 56 -13.33 4.40 -16.59
CA THR A 56 -12.12 3.87 -15.92
C THR A 56 -12.33 2.44 -15.40
N VAL A 57 -13.31 1.70 -15.94
CA VAL A 57 -13.48 0.27 -15.61
C VAL A 57 -12.32 -0.53 -16.19
N ILE A 58 -11.40 -0.94 -15.30
CA ILE A 58 -10.31 -1.85 -15.62
C ILE A 58 -10.89 -3.27 -15.71
N ASN A 59 -10.84 -3.87 -16.90
CA ASN A 59 -11.12 -5.28 -17.09
C ASN A 59 -9.95 -6.10 -16.53
N TYR A 60 -10.19 -6.92 -15.50
CA TYR A 60 -9.14 -7.79 -14.95
C TYR A 60 -9.03 -9.08 -15.76
N SER A 61 -7.79 -9.52 -16.03
CA SER A 61 -7.56 -10.84 -16.62
C SER A 61 -7.74 -11.94 -15.57
N TYR A 62 -8.49 -12.99 -15.91
CA TYR A 62 -8.78 -14.11 -15.01
C TYR A 62 -7.53 -14.68 -14.34
N TRP A 63 -6.44 -14.86 -15.11
CA TRP A 63 -5.17 -15.39 -14.58
C TRP A 63 -4.49 -14.49 -13.55
N LYS A 64 -4.61 -13.16 -13.68
CA LYS A 64 -4.10 -12.22 -12.67
C LYS A 64 -4.94 -12.33 -11.40
N LEU A 65 -6.26 -12.29 -11.54
CA LEU A 65 -7.21 -12.40 -10.44
C LEU A 65 -7.07 -13.75 -9.69
N LEU A 66 -6.87 -14.86 -10.42
CA LEU A 66 -6.54 -16.17 -9.86
C LEU A 66 -5.25 -16.12 -9.03
N SER A 67 -4.20 -15.46 -9.53
CA SER A 67 -2.96 -15.27 -8.78
C SER A 67 -3.14 -14.39 -7.54
N ASP A 68 -4.06 -13.44 -7.57
CA ASP A 68 -4.36 -12.55 -6.44
C ASP A 68 -5.19 -13.30 -5.35
N PHE A 69 -6.13 -14.16 -5.75
CA PHE A 69 -6.90 -15.03 -4.83
C PHE A 69 -6.03 -16.08 -4.10
N THR A 70 -4.81 -16.40 -4.58
CA THR A 70 -3.86 -17.27 -3.84
C THR A 70 -3.55 -16.73 -2.44
N LEU A 71 -3.59 -15.41 -2.24
CA LEU A 71 -3.34 -14.77 -0.95
C LEU A 71 -4.37 -15.18 0.10
N ILE A 72 -5.63 -15.31 -0.31
CA ILE A 72 -6.74 -15.70 0.56
C ILE A 72 -6.57 -17.16 0.99
N VAL A 73 -6.25 -18.06 0.04
CA VAL A 73 -5.99 -19.48 0.34
C VAL A 73 -4.73 -19.68 1.18
N LEU A 74 -3.66 -18.92 0.92
CA LEU A 74 -2.45 -18.94 1.74
C LEU A 74 -2.73 -18.47 3.17
N HIS A 75 -3.50 -17.40 3.35
CA HIS A 75 -3.89 -16.89 4.68
C HIS A 75 -4.77 -17.88 5.45
N LEU A 76 -5.77 -18.48 4.78
CA LEU A 76 -6.58 -19.56 5.37
C LEU A 76 -5.72 -20.77 5.74
N SER A 77 -4.74 -21.14 4.91
CA SER A 77 -3.80 -22.23 5.19
C SER A 77 -2.90 -21.91 6.39
N ILE A 78 -2.49 -20.66 6.57
CA ILE A 78 -1.75 -20.18 7.75
C ILE A 78 -2.60 -20.32 9.02
N ILE A 79 -3.86 -19.87 9.00
CA ILE A 79 -4.79 -20.02 10.13
C ILE A 79 -5.00 -21.50 10.47
N MET A 80 -5.24 -22.33 9.45
CA MET A 80 -5.42 -23.77 9.61
C MET A 80 -4.15 -24.46 10.13
N LEU A 81 -2.97 -24.03 9.70
CA LEU A 81 -1.67 -24.53 10.21
C LEU A 81 -1.49 -24.25 11.70
N VAL A 82 -1.89 -23.06 12.17
CA VAL A 82 -1.90 -22.73 13.62
C VAL A 82 -2.88 -23.62 14.38
N ILE A 83 -4.10 -23.85 13.86
CA ILE A 83 -5.09 -24.75 14.47
C ILE A 83 -4.60 -26.21 14.50
N LEU A 84 -3.97 -26.68 13.42
CA LEU A 84 -3.42 -28.04 13.31
C LEU A 84 -2.27 -28.27 14.30
N VAL A 85 -1.34 -27.31 14.43
CA VAL A 85 -0.24 -27.40 15.41
C VAL A 85 -0.77 -27.32 16.84
N PHE A 86 -1.75 -26.45 17.11
CA PHE A 86 -2.43 -26.43 18.41
C PHE A 86 -3.07 -27.79 18.73
N TYR A 87 -3.87 -28.34 17.82
CA TYR A 87 -4.54 -29.63 17.99
C TYR A 87 -3.53 -30.78 18.17
N GLY A 88 -2.43 -30.76 17.42
CA GLY A 88 -1.33 -31.71 17.57
C GLY A 88 -0.71 -31.71 18.97
N ILE A 89 -0.40 -30.53 19.52
CA ILE A 89 0.14 -30.41 20.87
C ILE A 89 -0.92 -30.75 21.93
N TYR A 90 -2.17 -30.29 21.75
CA TYR A 90 -3.25 -30.41 22.74
C TYR A 90 -3.89 -31.81 22.82
N ARG A 91 -4.00 -32.54 21.70
CA ARG A 91 -4.70 -33.84 21.62
C ARG A 91 -3.82 -35.00 21.18
N LEU A 92 -2.78 -34.76 20.38
CA LEU A 92 -1.89 -35.80 19.86
C LEU A 92 -0.53 -35.86 20.59
N ASN A 93 -0.35 -35.08 21.66
CA ASN A 93 0.87 -34.97 22.46
C ASN A 93 2.14 -34.68 21.63
N TRP A 94 2.01 -33.91 20.55
CA TRP A 94 3.17 -33.50 19.75
C TRP A 94 4.15 -32.67 20.59
N ASN A 95 5.46 -32.94 20.41
CA ASN A 95 6.50 -32.16 21.07
C ASN A 95 6.46 -30.71 20.57
N PRO A 96 6.15 -29.71 21.43
CA PRO A 96 5.94 -28.32 21.01
C PRO A 96 7.23 -27.64 20.55
N LEU A 97 8.41 -28.20 20.88
CA LEU A 97 9.70 -27.68 20.43
C LEU A 97 9.90 -27.88 18.92
N VAL A 98 9.33 -28.94 18.32
CA VAL A 98 9.54 -29.26 16.91
C VAL A 98 8.96 -28.20 15.96
N PRO A 99 7.66 -27.81 16.04
CA PRO A 99 7.13 -26.77 15.17
C PRO A 99 7.79 -25.41 15.43
N ALA A 100 8.06 -25.06 16.69
CA ALA A 100 8.67 -23.78 17.05
C ALA A 100 10.13 -23.64 16.58
N LEU A 101 10.97 -24.66 16.78
CA LEU A 101 12.35 -24.63 16.29
C LEU A 101 12.39 -24.63 14.76
N LEU A 102 11.44 -25.30 14.09
CA LEU A 102 11.32 -25.27 12.63
C LEU A 102 10.91 -23.87 12.12
N SER A 103 9.90 -23.24 12.73
CA SER A 103 9.45 -21.89 12.35
C SER A 103 10.49 -20.81 12.67
N SER A 104 11.18 -20.88 13.81
CA SER A 104 12.27 -19.95 14.13
C SER A 104 13.45 -20.11 13.18
N SER A 105 13.82 -21.35 12.82
CA SER A 105 14.89 -21.61 11.84
C SER A 105 14.54 -21.06 10.45
N LEU A 106 13.31 -21.29 9.99
CA LEU A 106 12.81 -20.79 8.72
C LEU A 106 12.69 -19.25 8.72
N THR A 107 12.30 -18.66 9.84
CA THR A 107 12.21 -17.20 10.04
C THR A 107 13.60 -16.55 10.04
N ALA A 108 14.60 -17.16 10.68
CA ALA A 108 15.99 -16.69 10.65
C ALA A 108 16.60 -16.76 9.24
N LEU A 109 16.32 -17.83 8.49
CA LEU A 109 16.70 -17.97 7.09
C LEU A 109 16.01 -16.90 6.22
N GLY A 110 14.69 -16.74 6.37
CA GLY A 110 13.90 -15.72 5.67
C GLY A 110 14.38 -14.29 5.95
N PHE A 111 14.67 -13.96 7.21
CA PHE A 111 15.26 -12.67 7.60
C PHE A 111 16.65 -12.46 6.97
N THR A 112 17.48 -13.49 6.92
CA THR A 112 18.80 -13.42 6.25
C THR A 112 18.65 -13.15 4.75
N VAL A 113 17.74 -13.85 4.08
CA VAL A 113 17.41 -13.62 2.65
C VAL A 113 16.85 -12.21 2.42
N TYR A 114 15.98 -11.73 3.31
CA TYR A 114 15.40 -10.38 3.28
C TYR A 114 16.48 -9.29 3.38
N VAL A 115 17.37 -9.36 4.39
CA VAL A 115 18.47 -8.41 4.59
C VAL A 115 19.43 -8.40 3.40
N ILE A 116 19.84 -9.58 2.92
CA ILE A 116 20.74 -9.69 1.74
C ILE A 116 20.07 -9.12 0.49
N THR A 117 18.80 -9.44 0.24
CA THR A 117 18.07 -8.97 -0.95
C THR A 117 17.86 -7.46 -0.93
N LEU A 118 17.49 -6.87 0.22
CA LEU A 118 17.41 -5.42 0.39
C LEU A 118 18.76 -4.74 0.16
N LYS A 119 19.84 -5.27 0.75
CA LYS A 119 21.19 -4.72 0.58
C LYS A 119 21.65 -4.74 -0.88
N ILE A 120 21.37 -5.83 -1.61
CA ILE A 120 21.64 -5.93 -3.06
C ILE A 120 20.80 -4.90 -3.84
N ARG A 121 19.50 -4.80 -3.57
CA ARG A 121 18.57 -3.92 -4.31
C ARG A 121 18.88 -2.44 -4.09
N ARG A 122 19.06 -2.01 -2.83
CA ARG A 122 19.46 -0.63 -2.47
C ARG A 122 20.82 -0.25 -3.07
N ASN A 123 21.79 -1.17 -3.08
CA ASN A 123 23.09 -0.93 -3.72
C ASN A 123 22.97 -0.77 -5.24
N ARG A 124 22.07 -1.50 -5.92
CA ARG A 124 21.80 -1.30 -7.35
C ARG A 124 21.16 0.07 -7.64
N GLU A 125 20.22 0.52 -6.81
CA GLU A 125 19.63 1.87 -6.93
C GLU A 125 20.69 2.96 -6.72
N LEU A 126 21.55 2.84 -5.71
CA LEU A 126 22.68 3.75 -5.48
C LEU A 126 23.61 3.84 -6.69
N ILE A 127 24.02 2.70 -7.28
CA ILE A 127 24.89 2.68 -8.47
C ILE A 127 24.20 3.34 -9.68
N HIS A 128 22.89 3.14 -9.85
CA HIS A 128 22.14 3.77 -10.93
C HIS A 128 22.07 5.30 -10.76
N LEU A 129 21.75 5.77 -9.55
CA LEU A 129 21.70 7.20 -9.23
C LEU A 129 23.10 7.86 -9.33
N GLN A 130 24.17 7.16 -8.95
CA GLN A 130 25.54 7.62 -9.15
C GLN A 130 25.90 7.76 -10.63
N LYS A 131 25.49 6.82 -11.50
CA LYS A 131 25.67 6.93 -12.95
C LYS A 131 24.94 8.13 -13.52
N LEU A 132 23.69 8.38 -13.11
CA LEU A 132 22.94 9.57 -13.52
C LEU A 132 23.64 10.87 -13.09
N LYS A 133 24.18 10.94 -11.87
CA LYS A 133 24.96 12.09 -11.40
C LYS A 133 26.24 12.30 -12.23
N ILE A 134 26.95 11.23 -12.58
CA ILE A 134 28.15 11.31 -13.44
C ILE A 134 27.77 11.77 -14.84
N GLU A 135 26.68 11.28 -15.43
CA GLU A 135 26.21 11.72 -16.75
C GLU A 135 25.85 13.22 -16.74
N GLN A 136 25.13 13.69 -15.72
CA GLN A 136 24.79 15.11 -15.55
C GLN A 136 26.04 16.00 -15.46
N LEU A 137 27.09 15.55 -14.76
CA LEU A 137 28.37 16.27 -14.64
C LEU A 137 29.25 16.17 -15.90
N THR A 138 29.06 15.13 -16.71
CA THR A 138 29.87 14.87 -17.93
C THR A 138 29.27 15.54 -19.18
N ARG A 139 27.97 15.85 -19.18
CA ARG A 139 27.32 16.63 -20.24
C ARG A 139 27.98 18.02 -20.34
N PRO A 140 28.67 18.37 -21.45
CA PRO A 140 29.40 19.62 -21.53
C PRO A 140 28.44 20.80 -21.52
N THR A 141 28.68 21.75 -20.60
CA THR A 141 27.89 22.97 -20.44
C THR A 141 27.97 23.84 -21.70
N ARG A 142 27.06 23.62 -22.66
CA ARG A 142 26.97 24.39 -23.91
C ARG A 142 26.34 25.76 -23.70
N TYR A 143 26.86 26.52 -22.73
CA TYR A 143 26.64 27.96 -22.61
C TYR A 143 27.88 28.70 -23.12
N SER A 144 27.69 29.26 -24.31
CA SER A 144 28.51 30.26 -25.00
C SER A 144 29.74 30.82 -24.26
N LYS A 145 30.93 30.52 -24.80
CA LYS A 145 31.82 31.63 -25.15
C LYS A 145 31.10 32.44 -26.24
N PHE A 146 30.69 33.66 -25.93
CA PHE A 146 30.39 34.67 -26.94
C PHE A 146 31.34 35.86 -26.74
N ASN A 147 31.63 36.58 -27.82
CA ASN A 147 32.92 37.25 -27.96
C ASN A 147 33.07 38.54 -27.15
N SER A 148 34.30 38.78 -26.69
CA SER A 148 34.74 40.05 -26.12
C SER A 148 35.15 41.04 -27.21
N SER A 149 34.43 42.14 -27.37
CA SER A 149 34.89 43.29 -28.18
C SER A 149 34.12 44.59 -27.85
N LYS A 150 34.83 45.56 -27.23
CA LYS A 150 34.71 47.06 -27.27
C LYS A 150 33.29 47.69 -27.23
N SER A 151 32.97 48.77 -26.49
CA SER A 151 33.63 49.68 -25.52
C SER A 151 32.48 50.42 -24.75
N HIS A 152 32.54 51.45 -23.88
CA HIS A 152 33.46 52.57 -23.55
C HIS A 152 33.42 52.91 -22.02
N PRO A 153 34.26 53.84 -21.50
CA PRO A 153 34.43 54.05 -20.05
C PRO A 153 33.91 55.39 -19.46
N SER A 154 33.02 55.31 -18.47
CA SER A 154 32.73 56.31 -17.39
C SER A 154 31.67 55.72 -16.43
N SER A 155 31.53 56.06 -15.14
CA SER A 155 32.40 56.75 -14.16
C SER A 155 32.04 56.30 -12.72
N ARG A 156 32.86 56.65 -11.71
CA ARG A 156 32.77 56.29 -10.26
C ARG A 156 31.40 56.67 -9.62
N SER A 157 30.93 56.16 -8.47
CA SER A 157 31.62 55.63 -7.25
C SER A 157 30.78 54.54 -6.50
N PRO A 158 30.94 54.27 -5.17
CA PRO A 158 31.69 53.11 -4.67
C PRO A 158 30.86 52.03 -3.94
N SER A 159 31.45 50.84 -3.79
CA SER A 159 30.89 49.68 -3.08
C SER A 159 31.26 49.62 -1.59
N PRO A 160 30.36 49.16 -0.70
CA PRO A 160 30.70 48.61 0.61
C PRO A 160 30.51 47.08 0.67
N PHE A 161 31.64 46.37 0.79
CA PHE A 161 31.84 45.00 1.32
C PHE A 161 31.33 43.74 0.57
N PRO A 162 31.99 42.57 0.78
CA PRO A 162 31.69 41.29 0.11
C PRO A 162 31.03 40.24 1.03
N HIS A 163 30.55 39.13 0.44
CA HIS A 163 30.76 37.78 1.01
C HIS A 163 30.36 36.59 0.10
N ASN A 164 29.50 36.82 -0.90
CA ASN A 164 28.68 35.75 -1.51
C ASN A 164 29.41 34.71 -2.40
N LEU A 165 30.72 34.79 -2.60
CA LEU A 165 31.46 33.78 -3.38
C LEU A 165 31.76 32.48 -2.61
N GLU A 166 31.66 32.47 -1.27
CA GLU A 166 32.01 31.31 -0.45
C GLU A 166 30.81 30.41 -0.11
N LEU A 167 29.59 30.86 -0.41
CA LEU A 167 28.35 30.08 -0.23
C LEU A 167 28.11 29.08 -1.37
N THR A 168 28.53 29.39 -2.61
CA THR A 168 28.27 28.55 -3.80
C THR A 168 29.15 27.30 -3.89
N ALA A 169 30.10 27.10 -2.98
CA ALA A 169 30.93 25.89 -2.90
C ALA A 169 30.35 24.79 -1.99
N LYS A 170 29.39 25.12 -1.11
CA LYS A 170 28.99 24.25 0.01
C LYS A 170 27.68 23.47 -0.20
N GLU A 171 26.93 23.75 -1.26
CA GLU A 171 25.54 23.29 -1.41
C GLU A 171 25.29 22.57 -2.77
N SER A 172 26.05 21.50 -3.04
CA SER A 172 25.80 20.60 -4.20
C SER A 172 25.93 19.10 -3.87
N THR A 173 26.02 18.75 -2.59
CA THR A 173 25.66 17.41 -2.10
C THR A 173 24.15 17.24 -2.16
N MET A 174 23.59 17.00 -3.36
CA MET A 174 22.28 16.37 -3.46
C MET A 174 22.34 15.04 -2.69
N ASP A 175 21.57 14.95 -1.61
CA ASP A 175 21.42 13.72 -0.83
C ASP A 175 20.74 12.65 -1.68
N LEU A 176 21.58 11.83 -2.31
CA LEU A 176 21.17 10.77 -3.23
C LEU A 176 20.24 9.75 -2.56
N GLU A 177 20.34 9.63 -1.23
CA GLU A 177 19.48 8.83 -0.36
C GLU A 177 18.01 9.27 -0.41
N ARG A 178 17.70 10.55 -0.64
CA ARG A 178 16.32 11.06 -0.84
C ARG A 178 15.65 10.49 -2.10
N TYR A 179 16.43 9.98 -3.05
CA TYR A 179 15.94 9.41 -4.31
C TYR A 179 15.87 7.88 -4.32
N LEU A 180 16.24 7.19 -3.22
CA LEU A 180 16.10 5.73 -3.11
C LEU A 180 14.63 5.32 -2.92
N ARG A 181 14.27 4.14 -3.43
CA ARG A 181 12.92 3.55 -3.29
C ARG A 181 12.89 2.40 -2.29
N GLU A 182 14.02 1.73 -2.07
CA GLU A 182 14.19 0.75 -1.00
C GLU A 182 14.71 1.36 0.31
N PRO A 183 14.17 0.95 1.47
CA PRO A 183 14.65 1.41 2.77
C PRO A 183 16.03 0.85 3.10
N ASN A 184 16.68 1.46 4.08
CA ASN A 184 17.94 0.95 4.62
C ASN A 184 17.73 -0.44 5.25
N SER A 185 18.58 -1.40 4.87
CA SER A 185 18.53 -2.77 5.40
C SER A 185 18.67 -2.74 6.92
N PRO A 186 17.79 -3.41 7.70
CA PRO A 186 17.82 -3.33 9.15
C PRO A 186 19.13 -3.89 9.70
N ASP A 187 19.63 -3.27 10.77
CA ASP A 187 20.81 -3.78 11.46
C ASP A 187 20.47 -5.12 12.15
N LEU A 188 21.28 -6.12 11.84
CA LEU A 188 21.13 -7.48 12.36
C LEU A 188 21.40 -7.53 13.87
N PHE A 189 22.33 -6.73 14.42
CA PHE A 189 22.59 -6.73 15.86
C PHE A 189 21.39 -6.15 16.65
N ASN A 190 20.91 -4.96 16.27
CA ASN A 190 19.73 -4.37 16.91
C ASN A 190 18.45 -5.21 16.70
N THR A 191 18.29 -5.88 15.55
CA THR A 191 17.15 -6.77 15.32
C THR A 191 17.22 -8.03 16.19
N LEU A 192 18.39 -8.68 16.30
CA LEU A 192 18.59 -9.82 17.19
C LEU A 192 18.39 -9.43 18.67
N LYS A 193 18.91 -8.28 19.10
CA LYS A 193 18.70 -7.75 20.45
C LYS A 193 17.20 -7.61 20.77
N SER A 194 16.43 -7.00 19.87
CA SER A 194 14.97 -6.85 20.03
C SER A 194 14.25 -8.20 20.01
N SER A 195 14.65 -9.13 19.13
CA SER A 195 14.07 -10.48 19.08
C SER A 195 14.31 -11.26 20.38
N ILE A 196 15.53 -11.23 20.92
CA ILE A 196 15.89 -11.87 22.20
C ILE A 196 15.06 -11.26 23.34
N LEU A 197 14.89 -9.93 23.38
CA LEU A 197 14.05 -9.26 24.39
C LEU A 197 12.57 -9.66 24.29
N ILE A 198 12.03 -9.83 23.08
CA ILE A 198 10.66 -10.30 22.86
C ILE A 198 10.53 -11.77 23.33
N LEU A 199 11.48 -12.64 22.99
CA LEU A 199 11.47 -14.04 23.40
C LEU A 199 11.59 -14.21 24.92
N LEU A 200 12.46 -13.45 25.60
CA LEU A 200 12.58 -13.45 27.06
C LEU A 200 11.31 -12.90 27.74
N THR A 201 10.70 -11.85 27.18
CA THR A 201 9.41 -11.31 27.63
C THR A 201 8.30 -12.37 27.50
N LEU A 202 8.17 -13.02 26.34
CA LEU A 202 7.18 -14.08 26.11
C LEU A 202 7.41 -15.30 27.01
N LEU A 203 8.66 -15.70 27.26
CA LEU A 203 9.00 -16.79 28.17
C LEU A 203 8.58 -16.47 29.62
N THR A 204 8.83 -15.23 30.05
CA THR A 204 8.48 -14.74 31.39
C THR A 204 6.96 -14.63 31.60
N PHE A 205 6.23 -14.12 30.60
CA PHE A 205 4.76 -14.00 30.67
C PHE A 205 4.01 -15.29 30.30
N SER A 206 4.67 -16.31 29.75
CA SER A 206 4.04 -17.57 29.33
C SER A 206 3.13 -18.22 30.40
N PRO A 207 3.49 -18.29 31.70
CA PRO A 207 2.60 -18.84 32.73
C PRO A 207 1.29 -18.04 32.87
N VAL A 208 1.36 -16.70 32.70
CA VAL A 208 0.22 -15.78 32.81
C VAL A 208 -0.68 -15.89 31.59
N LEU A 209 -0.09 -15.89 30.39
CA LEU A 209 -0.81 -16.08 29.12
C LEU A 209 -1.53 -17.44 29.09
N LYS A 210 -0.90 -18.48 29.66
CA LYS A 210 -1.50 -19.80 29.84
C LYS A 210 -2.63 -19.80 30.89
N SER A 211 -2.50 -19.11 32.02
CA SER A 211 -3.57 -19.09 33.03
C SER A 211 -4.79 -18.25 32.63
N LEU A 212 -4.61 -17.27 31.73
CA LEU A 212 -5.54 -16.17 31.44
C LEU A 212 -7.01 -16.60 31.23
N THR A 213 -7.25 -17.66 30.43
CA THR A 213 -8.60 -18.18 30.14
C THR A 213 -8.81 -19.61 30.62
N ASN A 214 -7.95 -20.13 31.52
CA ASN A 214 -8.05 -21.51 32.00
C ASN A 214 -9.32 -21.78 32.85
N SER A 215 -9.98 -20.74 33.37
CA SER A 215 -11.29 -20.80 34.02
C SER A 215 -12.47 -20.91 33.04
N THR A 216 -12.25 -20.69 31.74
CA THR A 216 -13.27 -20.78 30.70
C THR A 216 -13.38 -22.20 30.16
N ALA A 217 -14.61 -22.64 29.88
CA ALA A 217 -14.89 -23.96 29.33
C ALA A 217 -14.23 -24.16 27.95
N SER A 218 -13.74 -25.39 27.69
CA SER A 218 -13.05 -25.75 26.45
C SER A 218 -13.88 -25.43 25.21
N ASP A 219 -15.18 -25.72 25.24
CA ASP A 219 -16.07 -25.57 24.08
C ASP A 219 -16.31 -24.08 23.76
N SER A 220 -16.41 -23.23 24.79
CA SER A 220 -16.43 -21.78 24.64
C SER A 220 -15.13 -21.23 24.06
N ILE A 221 -13.98 -21.83 24.40
CA ILE A 221 -12.67 -21.48 23.82
C ILE A 221 -12.59 -21.87 22.34
N TRP A 222 -13.08 -23.05 21.94
CA TRP A 222 -13.17 -23.43 20.51
C TRP A 222 -14.12 -22.53 19.73
N ALA A 223 -15.28 -22.18 20.30
CA ALA A 223 -16.22 -21.26 19.67
C ALA A 223 -15.64 -19.83 19.52
N LEU A 224 -14.99 -19.31 20.56
CA LEU A 224 -14.35 -17.99 20.53
C LEU A 224 -13.14 -17.97 19.58
N SER A 225 -12.35 -19.05 19.53
CA SER A 225 -11.29 -19.22 18.54
C SER A 225 -11.84 -19.21 17.11
N THR A 226 -12.97 -19.88 16.86
CA THR A 226 -13.64 -19.87 15.55
C THR A 226 -14.06 -18.45 15.16
N TRP A 227 -14.63 -17.68 16.10
CA TRP A 227 -15.01 -16.28 15.85
C TRP A 227 -13.81 -15.36 15.62
N LEU A 228 -12.71 -15.55 16.35
CA LEU A 228 -11.45 -14.82 16.10
C LEU A 228 -10.83 -15.21 14.75
N CYS A 229 -10.92 -16.47 14.30
CA CYS A 229 -10.48 -16.87 12.97
C CYS A 229 -11.32 -16.20 11.87
N LEU A 230 -12.65 -16.16 12.02
CA LEU A 230 -13.53 -15.45 11.08
C LEU A 230 -13.23 -13.95 11.04
N LEU A 231 -13.03 -13.31 12.19
CA LEU A 231 -12.60 -11.90 12.24
C LEU A 231 -11.21 -11.68 11.65
N ASN A 232 -10.28 -12.62 11.82
CA ASN A 232 -8.94 -12.52 11.21
C ASN A 232 -9.07 -12.54 9.68
N VAL A 233 -9.84 -13.48 9.12
CA VAL A 233 -10.12 -13.55 7.69
C VAL A 233 -10.82 -12.30 7.15
N LEU A 234 -11.72 -11.68 7.92
CA LEU A 234 -12.46 -10.47 7.50
C LEU A 234 -11.64 -9.17 7.59
N PHE A 235 -10.83 -9.00 8.63
CA PHE A 235 -10.01 -7.79 8.83
C PHE A 235 -8.60 -7.89 8.24
N ASN A 236 -8.19 -9.05 7.71
CA ASN A 236 -6.91 -9.17 7.05
C ASN A 236 -6.86 -8.37 5.73
N ASP A 237 -5.80 -7.59 5.57
CA ASP A 237 -5.54 -6.89 4.32
C ASP A 237 -4.97 -7.86 3.26
N TYR A 238 -5.76 -8.14 2.23
CA TYR A 238 -5.36 -8.92 1.05
C TYR A 238 -4.94 -8.04 -0.13
N SER A 239 -4.80 -6.73 0.07
CA SER A 239 -4.50 -5.79 -1.00
C SER A 239 -3.22 -6.17 -1.77
N ILE A 240 -3.29 -5.97 -3.08
CA ILE A 240 -2.16 -6.17 -3.98
C ILE A 240 -1.69 -4.78 -4.37
N ASP A 241 -0.49 -4.44 -3.90
CA ASP A 241 0.15 -3.15 -4.16
C ASP A 241 0.54 -3.01 -5.65
N PHE A 242 -0.44 -2.60 -6.46
CA PHE A 242 -0.27 -2.21 -7.86
C PHE A 242 0.41 -0.84 -7.95
N SER A 243 1.67 -0.80 -7.51
CA SER A 243 2.52 0.35 -7.14
C SER A 243 2.97 1.24 -8.32
N HIS A 244 2.01 1.72 -9.12
CA HIS A 244 2.24 2.58 -10.28
C HIS A 244 1.23 3.72 -10.51
N THR A 245 0.53 4.22 -9.48
CA THR A 245 -0.31 5.44 -9.59
C THR A 245 -0.08 6.44 -8.45
N ASN A 246 0.63 7.53 -8.74
CA ASN A 246 0.75 8.81 -8.02
C ASN A 246 0.69 8.84 -6.48
N ARG A 247 1.90 9.04 -5.91
CA ARG A 247 2.27 9.33 -4.51
C ARG A 247 1.60 10.51 -3.79
N GLN A 248 0.59 11.15 -4.38
CA GLN A 248 -0.05 12.37 -3.86
C GLN A 248 -1.47 12.13 -3.30
N SER A 249 -2.01 10.93 -3.42
CA SER A 249 -3.31 10.52 -2.86
C SER A 249 -3.20 9.31 -1.91
N GLU A 250 -2.03 9.12 -1.30
CA GLU A 250 -1.71 7.94 -0.48
C GLU A 250 -2.06 8.09 1.02
N SER A 251 -2.08 9.31 1.58
CA SER A 251 -2.08 9.53 3.04
C SER A 251 -3.26 8.90 3.79
N SER A 252 -4.50 9.23 3.44
CA SER A 252 -5.69 8.72 4.13
C SER A 252 -5.91 7.22 3.93
N ASN A 253 -5.57 6.70 2.75
CA ASN A 253 -5.68 5.27 2.45
C ASN A 253 -4.63 4.46 3.23
N PHE A 254 -3.39 4.98 3.33
CA PHE A 254 -2.29 4.34 4.04
C PHE A 254 -2.57 4.18 5.54
N GLU A 255 -3.21 5.15 6.18
CA GLU A 255 -3.60 5.07 7.60
C GLU A 255 -4.62 3.95 7.85
N LEU A 256 -5.70 3.90 7.05
CA LEU A 256 -6.75 2.88 7.18
C LEU A 256 -6.23 1.48 6.87
N GLN A 257 -5.41 1.35 5.81
CA GLN A 257 -4.78 0.09 5.41
C GLN A 257 -3.80 -0.42 6.47
N THR A 258 -2.96 0.47 7.03
CA THR A 258 -2.05 0.14 8.14
C THR A 258 -2.84 -0.31 9.37
N SER A 259 -3.92 0.39 9.71
CA SER A 259 -4.82 0.07 10.83
C SER A 259 -5.41 -1.34 10.71
N ASN A 260 -6.06 -1.66 9.58
CA ASN A 260 -6.61 -3.00 9.31
C ASN A 260 -5.54 -4.08 9.39
N SER A 261 -4.35 -3.83 8.79
CA SER A 261 -3.24 -4.79 8.85
C SER A 261 -2.81 -5.08 10.30
N ASN A 262 -2.90 -4.12 11.21
CA ASN A 262 -2.50 -4.28 12.61
C ASN A 262 -3.61 -4.90 13.46
N LEU A 263 -4.88 -4.56 13.18
CA LEU A 263 -6.06 -5.22 13.74
C LEU A 263 -6.03 -6.72 13.43
N SER A 264 -5.76 -7.12 12.19
CA SER A 264 -5.58 -8.53 11.78
C SER A 264 -4.53 -9.25 12.63
N LYS A 265 -3.30 -8.70 12.72
CA LYS A 265 -2.20 -9.29 13.53
C LYS A 265 -2.61 -9.44 15.01
N ASN A 266 -3.28 -8.45 15.58
CA ASN A 266 -3.74 -8.48 16.97
C ASN A 266 -4.83 -9.53 17.22
N ILE A 267 -5.76 -9.72 16.28
CA ILE A 267 -6.78 -10.78 16.34
C ILE A 267 -6.12 -12.15 16.25
N SER A 268 -5.16 -12.33 15.35
CA SER A 268 -4.41 -13.59 15.20
C SER A 268 -3.61 -13.95 16.46
N LEU A 269 -2.91 -12.97 17.05
CA LEU A 269 -2.22 -13.13 18.34
C LEU A 269 -3.20 -13.43 19.49
N SER A 270 -4.36 -12.77 19.53
CA SER A 270 -5.40 -13.04 20.53
C SER A 270 -5.92 -14.48 20.44
N ASN A 271 -6.12 -14.98 19.21
CA ASN A 271 -6.51 -16.37 18.97
C ASN A 271 -5.45 -17.35 19.48
N ALA A 272 -4.17 -17.09 19.19
CA ALA A 272 -3.06 -17.90 19.68
C ALA A 272 -2.98 -17.92 21.22
N ILE A 273 -3.19 -16.78 21.90
CA ILE A 273 -3.20 -16.70 23.37
C ILE A 273 -4.38 -17.48 23.96
N VAL A 274 -5.59 -17.32 23.39
CA VAL A 274 -6.80 -18.03 23.84
C VAL A 274 -6.66 -19.55 23.69
N LEU A 275 -6.04 -20.03 22.61
CA LEU A 275 -5.75 -21.45 22.43
C LEU A 275 -4.63 -21.93 23.37
N ALA A 276 -3.57 -21.14 23.55
CA ALA A 276 -2.42 -21.49 24.39
C ALA A 276 -2.79 -21.82 25.86
N SER A 277 -3.87 -21.24 26.39
CA SER A 277 -4.33 -21.51 27.76
C SER A 277 -4.76 -22.95 28.00
N ARG A 278 -5.18 -23.68 26.95
CA ARG A 278 -5.56 -25.09 27.04
C ARG A 278 -4.37 -26.06 27.05
N LEU A 279 -3.14 -25.57 26.84
CA LEU A 279 -1.95 -26.42 26.79
C LEU A 279 -1.42 -26.72 28.20
N ASN A 280 -1.08 -27.99 28.46
CA ASN A 280 -0.79 -28.46 29.81
C ASN A 280 0.51 -27.88 30.42
N SER A 281 1.52 -27.54 29.61
CA SER A 281 2.81 -26.99 30.07
C SER A 281 2.99 -25.52 29.68
N ASN A 282 3.73 -24.79 30.50
CA ASN A 282 4.12 -23.40 30.20
C ASN A 282 5.05 -23.39 28.98
N LEU A 283 5.96 -24.37 28.87
CA LEU A 283 6.82 -24.53 27.68
C LEU A 283 6.01 -24.73 26.40
N SER A 284 4.93 -25.53 26.43
CA SER A 284 4.03 -25.69 25.27
C SER A 284 3.31 -24.38 24.90
N ALA A 285 2.86 -23.60 25.89
CA ALA A 285 2.24 -22.29 25.64
C ALA A 285 3.24 -21.29 25.04
N PHE A 286 4.47 -21.20 25.57
CA PHE A 286 5.54 -20.38 25.01
C PHE A 286 5.85 -20.75 23.55
N CYS A 287 6.17 -22.03 23.28
CA CYS A 287 6.52 -22.48 21.94
C CYS A 287 5.38 -22.28 20.93
N PHE A 288 4.14 -22.54 21.32
CA PHE A 288 2.98 -22.34 20.44
C PHE A 288 2.71 -20.85 20.13
N ILE A 289 2.87 -19.95 21.10
CA ILE A 289 2.72 -18.51 20.89
C ILE A 289 3.84 -17.97 19.97
N VAL A 290 5.10 -18.38 20.19
CA VAL A 290 6.23 -18.01 19.32
C VAL A 290 5.99 -18.49 17.88
N PHE A 291 5.65 -19.77 17.69
CA PHE A 291 5.27 -20.33 16.40
C PHE A 291 4.15 -19.53 15.71
N SER A 292 3.10 -19.16 16.46
CA SER A 292 1.97 -18.41 15.92
C SER A 292 2.36 -16.98 15.48
N ILE A 293 3.23 -16.31 16.23
CA ILE A 293 3.78 -14.97 15.88
C ILE A 293 4.66 -15.05 14.63
N GLU A 294 5.48 -16.09 14.49
CA GLU A 294 6.33 -16.29 13.32
C GLU A 294 5.50 -16.59 12.06
N VAL A 295 4.56 -17.53 12.14
CA VAL A 295 3.79 -18.01 10.97
C VAL A 295 2.65 -17.07 10.58
N SER A 296 1.99 -16.40 11.53
CA SER A 296 0.87 -15.48 11.23
C SER A 296 1.27 -13.99 11.26
N GLY A 297 2.38 -13.64 11.90
CA GLY A 297 2.88 -12.26 11.97
C GLY A 297 4.02 -11.97 10.99
N LEU A 298 5.10 -12.76 11.04
CA LEU A 298 6.33 -12.49 10.28
C LEU A 298 6.31 -13.05 8.86
N PHE A 299 5.82 -14.28 8.66
CA PHE A 299 5.78 -14.90 7.33
C PHE A 299 4.97 -14.09 6.28
N PRO A 300 3.78 -13.53 6.59
CA PRO A 300 3.05 -12.69 5.61
C PRO A 300 3.85 -11.47 5.14
N VAL A 301 4.67 -10.86 6.01
CA VAL A 301 5.56 -9.75 5.66
C VAL A 301 6.65 -10.22 4.69
N PHE A 302 7.26 -11.38 4.93
CA PHE A 302 8.26 -11.97 4.04
C PHE A 302 7.68 -12.41 2.67
N ASN A 303 6.47 -12.96 2.67
CA ASN A 303 5.74 -13.29 1.44
C ASN A 303 5.42 -12.03 0.62
N ASN A 304 4.94 -10.95 1.25
CA ASN A 304 4.68 -9.70 0.55
C ASN A 304 5.99 -9.06 0.01
N PHE A 305 7.08 -9.10 0.78
CA PHE A 305 8.41 -8.71 0.29
C PHE A 305 8.85 -9.52 -0.94
N THR A 306 8.63 -10.85 -0.93
CA THR A 306 8.94 -11.73 -2.07
C THR A 306 8.21 -11.26 -3.34
N ARG A 307 6.93 -10.88 -3.22
CA ARG A 307 6.11 -10.33 -4.31
C ARG A 307 6.58 -8.93 -4.75
N ARG A 308 6.93 -8.03 -3.82
CA ARG A 308 7.56 -6.71 -4.12
C ARG A 308 8.90 -6.84 -4.84
N CYS A 309 9.62 -7.95 -4.65
CA CYS A 309 10.84 -8.29 -5.39
C CYS A 309 10.59 -9.03 -6.71
N GLN A 310 9.33 -9.24 -7.12
CA GLN A 310 8.92 -9.94 -8.34
C GLN A 310 9.45 -11.38 -8.44
N PHE A 311 9.77 -12.01 -7.30
CA PHE A 311 10.24 -13.41 -7.23
C PHE A 311 9.05 -14.38 -7.31
N TRP A 312 8.26 -14.28 -8.38
CA TRP A 312 7.01 -15.01 -8.57
C TRP A 312 7.14 -16.52 -8.43
N ALA A 313 8.20 -17.13 -8.98
CA ALA A 313 8.45 -18.56 -8.84
C ALA A 313 8.64 -18.99 -7.37
N PHE A 314 9.30 -18.17 -6.55
CA PHE A 314 9.51 -18.45 -5.13
C PHE A 314 8.24 -18.19 -4.29
N HIS A 315 7.41 -17.20 -4.68
CA HIS A 315 6.08 -17.01 -4.11
C HIS A 315 5.16 -18.21 -4.40
N TRP A 316 5.09 -18.68 -5.65
CA TRP A 316 4.33 -19.89 -6.00
C TRP A 316 4.84 -21.14 -5.28
N PHE A 317 6.16 -21.30 -5.12
CA PHE A 317 6.75 -22.36 -4.31
C PHE A 317 6.28 -22.28 -2.83
N GLN A 318 6.30 -21.08 -2.21
CA GLN A 318 5.80 -20.89 -0.85
C GLN A 318 4.32 -21.24 -0.72
N VAL A 319 3.47 -20.78 -1.65
CA VAL A 319 2.03 -21.08 -1.68
C VAL A 319 1.81 -22.60 -1.75
N ILE A 320 2.38 -23.26 -2.76
CA ILE A 320 2.18 -24.69 -3.00
C ILE A 320 2.74 -25.55 -1.86
N ALA A 321 3.91 -25.20 -1.31
CA ALA A 321 4.50 -25.93 -0.20
C ALA A 321 3.65 -25.84 1.09
N ILE A 322 3.12 -24.65 1.40
CA ILE A 322 2.31 -24.44 2.61
C ILE A 322 0.92 -25.07 2.46
N THR A 323 0.23 -24.89 1.32
CA THR A 323 -1.08 -25.54 1.11
C THR A 323 -0.93 -27.05 1.17
N THR A 324 -0.02 -27.64 0.39
CA THR A 324 0.17 -29.11 0.34
C THR A 324 0.54 -29.69 1.71
N ALA A 325 1.35 -28.99 2.51
CA ALA A 325 1.70 -29.43 3.87
C ALA A 325 0.49 -29.38 4.82
N VAL A 326 -0.32 -28.33 4.74
CA VAL A 326 -1.58 -28.20 5.51
C VAL A 326 -2.59 -29.27 5.07
N ASP A 327 -2.77 -29.46 3.77
CA ASP A 327 -3.70 -30.43 3.19
C ASP A 327 -3.35 -31.86 3.61
N PHE A 328 -2.06 -32.22 3.57
CA PHE A 328 -1.55 -33.49 4.09
C PHE A 328 -1.79 -33.62 5.60
N ALA A 329 -1.57 -32.56 6.38
CA ALA A 329 -1.83 -32.58 7.83
C ALA A 329 -3.33 -32.72 8.16
N VAL A 330 -4.23 -32.03 7.44
CA VAL A 330 -5.69 -32.21 7.56
C VAL A 330 -6.07 -33.67 7.26
N TYR A 331 -5.59 -34.23 6.16
CA TYR A 331 -5.82 -35.64 5.81
C TYR A 331 -5.30 -36.61 6.88
N LYS A 332 -4.09 -36.39 7.41
CA LYS A 332 -3.45 -37.28 8.40
C LYS A 332 -4.04 -37.18 9.80
N ILE A 333 -4.65 -36.05 10.18
CA ILE A 333 -5.24 -35.82 11.51
C ILE A 333 -6.76 -36.08 11.52
N PHE A 334 -7.48 -35.59 10.51
CA PHE A 334 -8.95 -35.61 10.47
C PHE A 334 -9.54 -36.56 9.41
N GLY A 335 -8.71 -37.14 8.54
CA GLY A 335 -9.14 -38.15 7.56
C GLY A 335 -9.79 -37.56 6.30
N VAL A 336 -10.25 -38.47 5.43
CA VAL A 336 -10.73 -38.16 4.06
C VAL A 336 -11.87 -37.14 4.04
N GLY A 337 -12.87 -37.27 4.92
CA GLY A 337 -14.05 -36.40 4.90
C GLY A 337 -13.73 -34.92 5.11
N TRP A 338 -12.94 -34.61 6.15
CA TRP A 338 -12.49 -33.25 6.43
C TRP A 338 -11.52 -32.73 5.38
N PHE A 339 -10.64 -33.59 4.84
CA PHE A 339 -9.77 -33.25 3.72
C PHE A 339 -10.56 -32.85 2.46
N LEU A 340 -11.61 -33.58 2.10
CA LEU A 340 -12.45 -33.25 0.93
C LEU A 340 -13.22 -31.95 1.13
N LEU A 341 -13.74 -31.67 2.34
CA LEU A 341 -14.37 -30.39 2.66
C LEU A 341 -13.37 -29.22 2.58
N TRP A 342 -12.16 -29.41 3.08
CA TRP A 342 -11.08 -28.42 3.08
C TRP A 342 -10.57 -28.10 1.67
N ILE A 343 -10.31 -29.11 0.85
CA ILE A 343 -9.97 -28.94 -0.57
C ILE A 343 -11.14 -28.33 -1.37
N GLY A 344 -12.39 -28.71 -1.06
CA GLY A 344 -13.59 -28.12 -1.65
C GLY A 344 -13.70 -26.62 -1.38
N LEU A 345 -13.40 -26.18 -0.16
CA LEU A 345 -13.34 -24.76 0.21
C LEU A 345 -12.24 -24.01 -0.56
N GLN A 346 -11.02 -24.58 -0.66
CA GLN A 346 -9.95 -23.97 -1.46
C GLN A 346 -10.32 -23.86 -2.94
N PHE A 347 -10.89 -24.90 -3.53
CA PHE A 347 -11.34 -24.92 -4.92
C PHE A 347 -12.43 -23.86 -5.16
N TRP A 348 -13.39 -23.73 -4.25
CA TRP A 348 -14.42 -22.69 -4.31
C TRP A 348 -13.79 -21.29 -4.32
N ILE A 349 -12.85 -21.02 -3.41
CA ILE A 349 -12.17 -19.72 -3.33
C ILE A 349 -11.33 -19.46 -4.59
N MET A 350 -10.57 -20.44 -5.09
CA MET A 350 -9.67 -20.27 -6.24
C MET A 350 -10.39 -20.17 -7.58
N VAL A 351 -11.48 -20.89 -7.79
CA VAL A 351 -12.14 -20.95 -9.12
C VAL A 351 -13.41 -20.10 -9.14
N ILE A 352 -14.29 -20.31 -8.16
CA ILE A 352 -15.60 -19.65 -8.11
C ILE A 352 -15.45 -18.20 -7.61
N GLY A 353 -14.46 -17.91 -6.75
CA GLY A 353 -14.10 -16.55 -6.34
C GLY A 353 -13.79 -15.60 -7.51
N PRO A 354 -12.72 -15.84 -8.30
CA PRO A 354 -12.39 -15.04 -9.48
C PRO A 354 -13.51 -14.99 -10.53
N TRP A 355 -14.19 -16.11 -10.78
CA TRP A 355 -15.31 -16.16 -11.72
C TRP A 355 -16.48 -15.27 -11.27
N HIS A 356 -16.88 -15.37 -10.00
CA HIS A 356 -17.96 -14.57 -9.44
C HIS A 356 -17.59 -13.08 -9.41
N PHE A 357 -16.34 -12.73 -9.06
CA PHE A 357 -15.86 -11.36 -9.10
C PHE A 357 -15.92 -10.75 -10.51
N ILE A 358 -15.53 -11.49 -11.56
CA ILE A 358 -15.71 -11.05 -12.96
C ILE A 358 -17.19 -10.92 -13.31
N MET A 359 -18.04 -11.86 -12.86
CA MET A 359 -19.50 -11.76 -13.03
C MET A 359 -20.12 -10.57 -12.29
N LEU A 360 -19.48 -10.06 -11.24
CA LEU A 360 -19.90 -8.85 -10.52
C LEU A 360 -19.42 -7.55 -11.22
N GLN A 361 -18.31 -7.57 -11.98
CA GLN A 361 -17.83 -6.37 -12.68
C GLN A 361 -18.88 -5.75 -13.63
N LYS A 362 -19.80 -6.55 -14.19
CA LYS A 362 -20.89 -6.08 -15.07
C LYS A 362 -21.94 -5.21 -14.35
N TYR A 363 -21.95 -5.19 -13.02
CA TYR A 363 -22.81 -4.35 -12.19
C TYR A 363 -22.07 -3.13 -11.61
N LYS A 364 -20.82 -2.87 -12.04
CA LYS A 364 -20.07 -1.70 -11.60
C LYS A 364 -20.51 -0.47 -12.39
N ASP A 365 -21.11 0.50 -11.71
CA ASP A 365 -21.48 1.81 -12.26
C ASP A 365 -20.67 2.94 -11.61
N GLU A 366 -19.60 3.37 -12.30
CA GLU A 366 -18.81 4.54 -11.95
C GLU A 366 -19.22 5.74 -12.82
N LEU A 367 -19.85 6.73 -12.20
CA LEU A 367 -20.14 8.03 -12.83
C LEU A 367 -18.94 8.96 -12.66
N GLN A 368 -18.19 9.22 -13.73
CA GLN A 368 -17.13 10.22 -13.73
C GLN A 368 -17.65 11.59 -14.14
N GLY A 369 -17.50 12.56 -13.22
CA GLY A 369 -17.71 13.97 -13.48
C GLY A 369 -16.79 14.43 -14.62
N PRO A 370 -17.31 15.09 -15.68
CA PRO A 370 -16.53 15.38 -16.89
C PRO A 370 -15.65 16.62 -16.73
N TRP A 371 -14.83 16.69 -15.68
CA TRP A 371 -13.97 17.83 -15.37
C TRP A 371 -12.54 17.54 -15.79
N ASP A 372 -12.00 18.32 -16.72
CA ASP A 372 -10.59 18.22 -17.09
C ASP A 372 -9.73 19.00 -16.07
N PRO A 373 -8.66 18.40 -15.52
CA PRO A 373 -7.69 19.14 -14.72
C PRO A 373 -6.93 20.13 -15.62
N ALA A 374 -6.83 21.38 -15.16
CA ALA A 374 -6.20 22.46 -15.92
C ALA A 374 -4.72 22.14 -16.25
N LYS A 375 -4.39 22.07 -17.54
CA LYS A 375 -3.03 21.80 -18.01
C LYS A 375 -2.22 23.10 -18.07
N PRO A 376 -1.03 23.18 -17.45
CA PRO A 376 -0.21 24.39 -17.50
C PRO A 376 0.30 24.64 -18.92
N ILE A 377 0.06 25.84 -19.45
CA ILE A 377 0.53 26.25 -20.77
C ILE A 377 1.94 26.84 -20.64
N PHE A 378 2.95 26.03 -20.93
CA PHE A 378 4.33 26.51 -21.03
C PHE A 378 4.47 27.38 -22.28
N LYS A 379 4.62 28.70 -22.10
CA LYS A 379 4.98 29.61 -23.19
C LYS A 379 6.43 29.35 -23.62
N THR A 380 6.62 28.56 -24.67
CA THR A 380 7.92 28.43 -25.34
C THR A 380 8.29 29.80 -25.91
N ILE A 381 9.31 30.45 -25.35
CA ILE A 381 9.83 31.70 -25.89
C ILE A 381 10.61 31.36 -27.17
N GLN A 382 9.92 31.41 -28.31
CA GLN A 382 10.61 31.56 -29.59
C GLN A 382 11.35 32.90 -29.56
N ARG A 383 12.66 32.84 -29.72
CA ARG A 383 13.49 34.02 -29.99
C ARG A 383 13.57 34.16 -31.50
N GLU A 384 13.21 35.34 -31.98
CA GLU A 384 13.61 35.86 -33.28
C GLU A 384 15.09 36.30 -33.23
#